data_AF-A0A1C6RMZ6-F1
#
_entry.id   AF-A0A1C6RMZ6-F1
#
_cell.length_a   1.000
_cell.length_b   1.000
_cell.length_c   1.000
_cell.angle_alpha   90.00
_cell.angle_beta   90.00
_cell.angle_gamma   90.00
#
_symmetry.space_group_name_H-M   'P 1'
#
loop_
_entity.id
_entity.type
_entity.pdbx_description
1 polymer ?
#
loop_
_entity_poly.entity_id
_entity_poly.type
_entity_poly.pdbx_seq_one_letter_code
_entity_poly.pdbx_strand_id
1 'polypeptide(L)'
;MRTQLSRALAVGAIAAGLLLSTGAPAAAQTTIDINPGNVPSNATDFPQNCDPNLGGGPYPGEDVWVFNLPGDPETSGVFESVTATFDTPDGPLTVTIPDDGGAIVNNMGTSKAWIRVPAGATLVEATAVISGMADFFVLSSTCAALQPTPTPTATPTQPPTPTPTPTATPTQPPTPTPTATPTQPPTPTPTATSSVQPTPTKTHLPVTGVSSSSTLVPLVTLGVGAILMGATLLGLRRRRG
;
A
#
# COMPACT_ATOMS: atom_id res chain seq x y z
N MET A 1 44.35 -37.79 -95.98
CA MET A 1 43.83 -39.15 -95.69
C MET A 1 43.42 -39.18 -94.22
N ARG A 2 42.12 -39.08 -93.93
CA ARG A 2 41.21 -40.18 -93.52
C ARG A 2 41.12 -40.38 -91.99
N THR A 3 40.13 -39.69 -91.39
CA THR A 3 39.12 -40.17 -90.40
C THR A 3 39.48 -41.19 -89.30
N GLN A 4 39.10 -40.89 -88.04
CA GLN A 4 37.96 -41.50 -87.30
C GLN A 4 37.81 -40.94 -85.87
N LEU A 5 36.55 -40.80 -85.43
CA LEU A 5 36.05 -40.40 -84.10
C LEU A 5 36.42 -41.41 -82.99
N SER A 6 36.43 -40.98 -81.72
CA SER A 6 35.74 -41.69 -80.62
C SER A 6 35.54 -40.80 -79.38
N ARG A 7 34.30 -40.81 -78.87
CA ARG A 7 33.81 -40.12 -77.66
C ARG A 7 34.23 -40.93 -76.42
N ALA A 8 34.54 -40.25 -75.31
CA ALA A 8 34.39 -40.83 -73.97
C ALA A 8 34.11 -39.72 -72.94
N LEU A 9 32.93 -39.83 -72.30
CA LEU A 9 32.49 -39.10 -71.11
C LEU A 9 33.13 -39.71 -69.85
N ALA A 10 33.49 -38.86 -68.87
CA ALA A 10 33.59 -39.22 -67.44
C ALA A 10 33.52 -37.90 -66.61
N VAL A 11 32.40 -37.59 -65.94
CA VAL A 11 32.12 -37.81 -64.50
C VAL A 11 33.24 -37.19 -63.64
N GLY A 12 33.07 -36.15 -62.81
CA GLY A 12 31.99 -35.78 -61.92
C GLY A 12 32.59 -35.63 -60.51
N ALA A 13 32.62 -34.41 -59.95
CA ALA A 13 32.97 -34.18 -58.54
C ALA A 13 32.33 -32.88 -58.04
N ILE A 14 31.03 -32.93 -57.74
CA ILE A 14 30.40 -31.93 -56.88
C ILE A 14 30.51 -32.49 -55.47
N ALA A 15 31.39 -31.91 -54.66
CA ALA A 15 31.46 -32.20 -53.24
C ALA A 15 30.20 -31.63 -52.57
N ALA A 16 29.19 -32.47 -52.37
CA ALA A 16 28.06 -32.16 -51.52
C ALA A 16 28.54 -32.21 -50.05
N GLY A 17 28.88 -31.05 -49.50
CA GLY A 17 29.11 -30.89 -48.07
C GLY A 17 27.80 -31.12 -47.32
N LEU A 18 27.62 -32.32 -46.79
CA LEU A 18 26.53 -32.65 -45.89
C LEU A 18 26.79 -31.96 -44.54
N LEU A 19 26.24 -30.76 -44.37
CA LEU A 19 26.14 -30.11 -43.06
C LEU A 19 25.18 -30.93 -42.20
N LEU A 20 25.72 -31.80 -41.35
CA LEU A 20 24.97 -32.41 -40.25
C LEU A 20 24.66 -31.30 -39.25
N SER A 21 23.54 -30.61 -39.45
CA SER A 21 22.93 -29.80 -38.41
C SER A 21 22.51 -30.76 -37.30
N THR A 22 23.31 -30.85 -36.24
CA THR A 22 22.87 -31.46 -34.98
C THR A 22 21.79 -30.55 -34.41
N GLY A 23 20.54 -30.75 -34.85
CA GLY A 23 19.39 -30.17 -34.18
C GLY A 23 19.44 -30.65 -32.74
N ALA A 24 19.70 -29.74 -31.81
CA ALA A 24 19.48 -30.03 -30.39
C ALA A 24 18.01 -30.45 -30.24
N PRO A 25 17.69 -31.51 -29.48
CA PRO A 25 16.30 -31.84 -29.22
C PRO A 25 15.66 -30.63 -28.53
N ALA A 26 14.68 -29.99 -29.19
CA ALA A 26 13.83 -29.03 -28.52
C ALA A 26 13.09 -29.79 -27.43
N ALA A 27 13.33 -29.44 -26.16
CA ALA A 27 12.55 -29.97 -25.05
C ALA A 27 11.06 -29.72 -25.38
N ALA A 28 10.24 -30.77 -25.31
CA ALA A 28 8.82 -30.65 -25.60
C ALA A 28 8.19 -29.75 -24.53
N GLN A 29 7.87 -28.51 -24.91
CA GLN A 29 7.14 -27.59 -24.06
C GLN A 29 5.67 -28.02 -24.01
N THR A 30 5.11 -28.07 -22.81
CA THR A 30 3.70 -28.45 -22.59
C THR A 30 2.89 -27.20 -22.35
N THR A 31 1.76 -27.06 -23.05
CA THR A 31 0.78 -26.01 -22.77
C THR A 31 -0.30 -26.56 -21.85
N ILE A 32 -0.60 -25.82 -20.79
CA ILE A 32 -1.61 -26.18 -19.80
C ILE A 32 -2.52 -25.00 -19.49
N ASP A 33 -3.72 -25.32 -19.01
CA ASP A 33 -4.72 -24.35 -18.62
C ASP A 33 -4.74 -24.14 -17.11
N ILE A 34 -5.22 -22.97 -16.68
CA ILE A 34 -5.53 -22.74 -15.28
C ILE A 34 -6.67 -23.66 -14.85
N ASN A 35 -6.65 -24.09 -13.59
CA ASN A 35 -7.75 -24.84 -12.99
C ASN A 35 -9.06 -24.07 -13.20
N PRO A 36 -10.09 -24.69 -13.80
CA PRO A 36 -11.36 -24.02 -14.09
C PRO A 36 -12.07 -23.51 -12.84
N GLY A 37 -11.77 -24.03 -11.64
CA GLY A 37 -12.29 -23.50 -10.38
C GLY A 37 -11.70 -22.13 -9.97
N ASN A 38 -10.67 -21.64 -10.65
CA ASN A 38 -10.07 -20.32 -10.41
C ASN A 38 -10.54 -19.24 -11.39
N VAL A 39 -11.43 -19.57 -12.35
CA VAL A 39 -11.97 -18.60 -13.32
C VAL A 39 -13.49 -18.77 -13.49
N PRO A 40 -14.25 -17.67 -13.61
CA PRO A 40 -13.81 -16.29 -13.42
C PRO A 40 -13.51 -15.98 -11.94
N SER A 41 -12.61 -15.04 -11.66
CA SER A 41 -12.30 -14.58 -10.29
C SER A 41 -12.02 -13.09 -10.26
N ASN A 42 -12.45 -12.41 -9.18
CA ASN A 42 -12.10 -11.03 -8.90
C ASN A 42 -10.97 -10.96 -7.86
N ALA A 43 -10.10 -9.95 -7.96
CA ALA A 43 -8.99 -9.78 -7.03
C ALA A 43 -9.46 -9.68 -5.58
N THR A 44 -10.57 -9.00 -5.29
CA THR A 44 -11.06 -8.78 -3.91
C THR A 44 -11.68 -10.02 -3.26
N ASP A 45 -12.18 -10.95 -4.08
CA ASP A 45 -12.92 -12.12 -3.63
C ASP A 45 -12.02 -13.36 -3.43
N PHE A 46 -10.75 -13.24 -3.82
CA PHE A 46 -9.75 -14.29 -3.71
C PHE A 46 -8.87 -14.09 -2.45
N PRO A 47 -8.23 -15.15 -1.91
CA PRO A 47 -7.28 -15.01 -0.81
C PRO A 47 -6.20 -13.93 -1.04
N GLN A 48 -6.15 -12.95 -0.14
CA GLN A 48 -5.22 -11.82 -0.21
C GLN A 48 -3.84 -12.18 0.35
N ASN A 49 -2.80 -12.06 -0.47
CA ASN A 49 -1.39 -12.15 -0.07
C ASN A 49 -0.51 -11.24 -0.94
N CYS A 50 -0.03 -10.16 -0.35
CA CYS A 50 0.77 -9.12 -1.01
C CYS A 50 2.28 -9.34 -0.80
N ASP A 51 2.78 -10.55 -1.08
CA ASP A 51 4.18 -10.90 -0.87
C ASP A 51 5.09 -10.02 -1.77
N PRO A 52 6.07 -9.28 -1.22
CA PRO A 52 6.96 -8.42 -2.00
C PRO A 52 7.78 -9.16 -3.06
N ASN A 53 7.96 -10.48 -2.93
CA ASN A 53 8.67 -11.30 -3.91
C ASN A 53 7.74 -11.77 -5.06
N LEU A 54 6.43 -11.60 -4.91
CA LEU A 54 5.40 -12.04 -5.86
C LEU A 54 4.56 -10.85 -6.33
N GLY A 55 5.24 -9.77 -6.72
CA GLY A 55 4.63 -8.56 -7.25
C GLY A 55 4.31 -7.50 -6.19
N GLY A 56 4.18 -7.86 -4.91
CA GLY A 56 4.01 -6.93 -3.79
C GLY A 56 2.62 -6.33 -3.66
N GLY A 57 2.56 -5.10 -3.14
CA GLY A 57 1.33 -4.34 -2.94
C GLY A 57 0.89 -4.26 -1.47
N PRO A 58 -0.34 -3.81 -1.21
CA PRO A 58 -1.33 -3.33 -2.17
C PRO A 58 -0.93 -2.00 -2.82
N TYR A 59 -1.21 -1.85 -4.11
CA TYR A 59 -0.89 -0.64 -4.89
C TYR A 59 -2.14 0.20 -5.14
N PRO A 60 -2.02 1.53 -5.28
CA PRO A 60 -3.15 2.35 -5.70
C PRO A 60 -3.49 2.06 -7.17
N GLY A 61 -4.69 1.56 -7.42
CA GLY A 61 -5.21 1.36 -8.79
C GLY A 61 -4.66 0.14 -9.54
N GLU A 62 -3.92 -0.76 -8.89
CA GLU A 62 -3.43 -2.00 -9.51
C GLU A 62 -3.69 -3.22 -8.61
N ASP A 63 -4.18 -4.29 -9.23
CA ASP A 63 -4.33 -5.61 -8.62
C ASP A 63 -3.15 -6.51 -9.00
N VAL A 64 -2.64 -7.29 -8.05
CA VAL A 64 -1.61 -8.31 -8.29
C VAL A 64 -2.25 -9.70 -8.25
N TRP A 65 -1.89 -10.54 -9.20
CA TRP A 65 -2.39 -11.91 -9.36
C TRP A 65 -1.23 -12.87 -9.30
N VAL A 66 -1.30 -13.88 -8.43
CA VAL A 66 -0.20 -14.83 -8.21
C VAL A 66 -0.64 -16.24 -8.59
N PHE A 67 -0.02 -16.77 -9.62
CA PHE A 67 -0.20 -18.13 -10.11
C PHE A 67 0.84 -19.07 -9.53
N ASN A 68 0.44 -20.33 -9.34
CA ASN A 68 1.30 -21.38 -8.83
C ASN A 68 1.16 -22.63 -9.69
N LEU A 69 2.29 -23.16 -10.15
CA LEU A 69 2.38 -24.50 -10.71
C LEU A 69 2.53 -25.49 -9.54
N PRO A 70 1.51 -26.29 -9.22
CA PRO A 70 1.59 -27.23 -8.10
C PRO A 70 2.53 -28.39 -8.44
N GLY A 71 3.10 -28.98 -7.39
CA GLY A 71 3.97 -30.15 -7.51
C GLY A 71 5.45 -29.83 -7.41
N ASP A 72 6.28 -30.84 -7.61
CA ASP A 72 7.73 -30.74 -7.52
C ASP A 72 8.31 -30.18 -8.84
N PRO A 73 9.11 -29.09 -8.81
CA PRO A 73 9.66 -28.48 -10.03
C PRO A 73 10.50 -29.39 -10.92
N GLU A 74 11.09 -30.48 -10.39
CA GLU A 74 11.85 -31.44 -11.19
C GLU A 74 10.95 -32.33 -12.06
N THR A 75 9.69 -32.51 -11.68
CA THR A 75 8.73 -33.39 -12.39
C THR A 75 7.60 -32.62 -13.05
N SER A 76 6.98 -31.72 -12.30
CA SER A 76 5.89 -30.85 -12.75
C SER A 76 6.43 -29.74 -13.67
N GLY A 77 7.73 -29.43 -13.55
CA GLY A 77 8.41 -28.42 -14.33
C GLY A 77 8.30 -27.03 -13.73
N VAL A 78 8.68 -26.04 -14.52
CA VAL A 78 8.54 -24.61 -14.21
C VAL A 78 7.78 -23.89 -15.31
N PHE A 79 7.18 -22.74 -14.98
CA PHE A 79 6.66 -21.82 -15.97
C PHE A 79 7.79 -21.31 -16.87
N GLU A 80 7.56 -21.38 -18.17
CA GLU A 80 8.33 -20.71 -19.22
C GLU A 80 7.60 -19.42 -19.63
N SER A 81 6.27 -19.48 -19.72
CA SER A 81 5.41 -18.31 -19.89
C SER A 81 4.03 -18.53 -19.27
N VAL A 82 3.35 -17.44 -18.93
CA VAL A 82 1.94 -17.44 -18.52
C VAL A 82 1.22 -16.32 -19.27
N THR A 83 0.13 -16.66 -19.94
CA THR A 83 -0.75 -15.72 -20.63
C THR A 83 -2.09 -15.70 -19.91
N ALA A 84 -2.46 -14.56 -19.34
CA ALA A 84 -3.72 -14.37 -18.63
C ALA A 84 -4.58 -13.32 -19.32
N THR A 85 -5.88 -13.60 -19.43
CA THR A 85 -6.88 -12.69 -19.99
C THR A 85 -7.81 -12.23 -18.87
N PHE A 86 -8.00 -10.92 -18.81
CA PHE A 86 -8.80 -10.22 -17.83
C PHE A 86 -9.91 -9.45 -18.52
N ASP A 87 -11.10 -9.45 -17.94
CA ASP A 87 -12.13 -8.48 -18.27
C ASP A 87 -11.93 -7.25 -17.39
N THR A 88 -11.78 -6.07 -18.00
CA THR A 88 -11.53 -4.81 -17.29
C THR A 88 -12.59 -3.77 -17.69
N PRO A 89 -12.78 -2.69 -16.90
CA PRO A 89 -13.72 -1.63 -17.25
C PRO A 89 -13.46 -0.98 -18.62
N ASP A 90 -12.20 -1.00 -19.08
CA ASP A 90 -11.77 -0.42 -20.36
C ASP A 90 -11.79 -1.43 -21.53
N GLY A 91 -12.21 -2.68 -21.26
CA GLY A 91 -12.25 -3.78 -22.22
C GLY A 91 -11.35 -4.97 -21.82
N PRO A 92 -11.30 -6.03 -22.65
CA PRO A 92 -10.47 -7.19 -22.36
C PRO A 92 -8.98 -6.83 -22.43
N LEU A 93 -8.22 -7.29 -21.43
CA LEU A 93 -6.77 -7.13 -21.32
C LEU A 93 -6.10 -8.50 -21.30
N THR A 94 -5.13 -8.73 -22.18
CA THR A 94 -4.31 -9.94 -22.16
C THR A 94 -2.87 -9.58 -21.81
N VAL A 95 -2.33 -10.24 -20.79
CA VAL A 95 -0.94 -10.05 -20.34
C VAL A 95 -0.18 -11.36 -20.46
N THR A 96 1.03 -11.31 -21.04
CA THR A 96 1.91 -12.47 -21.17
C THR A 96 3.22 -12.20 -20.44
N ILE A 97 3.52 -13.00 -19.43
CA ILE A 97 4.79 -12.99 -18.72
C ILE A 97 5.72 -14.08 -19.28
N PRO A 98 7.05 -13.88 -19.24
CA PRO A 98 7.77 -12.79 -18.59
C PRO A 98 7.87 -11.48 -19.38
N ASP A 99 7.24 -11.38 -20.55
CA ASP A 99 7.43 -10.24 -21.45
C ASP A 99 6.79 -8.93 -20.96
N ASP A 100 5.65 -9.00 -20.26
CA ASP A 100 4.90 -7.83 -19.82
C ASP A 100 4.19 -8.02 -18.47
N GLY A 101 4.07 -6.92 -17.71
CA GLY A 101 3.18 -6.83 -16.55
C GLY A 101 3.51 -7.73 -15.36
N GLY A 102 4.59 -8.52 -15.40
CA GLY A 102 4.84 -9.51 -14.36
C GLY A 102 6.15 -10.28 -14.47
N ALA A 103 6.31 -11.32 -13.65
CA ALA A 103 7.52 -12.15 -13.65
C ALA A 103 7.26 -13.58 -13.14
N ILE A 104 8.19 -14.48 -13.50
CA ILE A 104 8.24 -15.87 -13.04
C ILE A 104 9.28 -16.00 -11.92
N VAL A 105 8.95 -16.76 -10.87
CA VAL A 105 9.76 -16.97 -9.67
C VAL A 105 9.81 -18.46 -9.33
N ASN A 106 10.98 -19.08 -9.49
CA ASN A 106 11.18 -20.53 -9.32
C ASN A 106 11.85 -20.95 -8.00
N ASN A 107 12.26 -19.98 -7.16
CA ASN A 107 13.07 -20.24 -5.97
C ASN A 107 12.24 -20.38 -4.67
N MET A 108 10.95 -20.72 -4.78
CA MET A 108 10.01 -20.77 -3.65
C MET A 108 9.42 -22.18 -3.44
N GLY A 109 10.20 -23.22 -3.78
CA GLY A 109 9.81 -24.64 -3.67
C GLY A 109 8.81 -25.11 -4.74
N THR A 110 8.13 -24.18 -5.41
CA THR A 110 7.25 -24.38 -6.57
C THR A 110 7.56 -23.29 -7.59
N SER A 111 7.17 -23.50 -8.85
CA SER A 111 7.21 -22.43 -9.84
C SER A 111 6.00 -21.50 -9.65
N LYS A 112 6.27 -20.23 -9.42
CA LYS A 112 5.26 -19.18 -9.25
C LYS A 112 5.40 -18.14 -10.34
N ALA A 113 4.30 -17.46 -10.59
CA ALA A 113 4.22 -16.37 -11.55
C ALA A 113 3.35 -15.28 -10.95
N TRP A 114 3.66 -14.01 -11.19
CA TRP A 114 2.78 -12.92 -10.79
C TRP A 114 2.58 -11.94 -11.93
N ILE A 115 1.39 -11.33 -11.98
CA ILE A 115 0.97 -10.33 -12.96
C ILE A 115 0.34 -9.14 -12.21
N ARG A 116 0.69 -7.91 -12.60
CA ARG A 116 0.01 -6.67 -12.19
C ARG A 116 -0.87 -6.15 -13.31
N VAL A 117 -2.10 -5.79 -12.98
CA VAL A 117 -3.10 -5.25 -13.91
C VAL A 117 -3.86 -4.09 -13.25
N PRO A 118 -4.57 -3.23 -14.01
CA PRO A 118 -5.44 -2.21 -13.44
C PRO A 118 -6.46 -2.79 -12.47
N ALA A 119 -6.78 -2.03 -11.42
CA ALA A 119 -7.72 -2.43 -10.39
C ALA A 119 -9.12 -2.73 -10.94
N GLY A 120 -9.78 -3.72 -10.35
CA GLY A 120 -11.14 -4.12 -10.74
C GLY A 120 -11.18 -5.08 -11.93
N ALA A 121 -10.02 -5.60 -12.34
CA ALA A 121 -9.93 -6.65 -13.33
C ALA A 121 -10.55 -7.97 -12.81
N THR A 122 -11.21 -8.69 -13.70
CA THR A 122 -11.70 -10.06 -13.44
C THR A 122 -10.90 -11.02 -14.30
N LEU A 123 -10.18 -11.96 -13.68
CA LEU A 123 -9.49 -13.03 -14.41
C LEU A 123 -10.54 -13.94 -15.04
N VAL A 124 -10.52 -14.11 -16.37
CA VAL A 124 -11.49 -14.93 -17.10
C VAL A 124 -10.86 -16.19 -17.72
N GLU A 125 -9.57 -16.14 -18.03
CA GLU A 125 -8.83 -17.25 -18.62
C GLU A 125 -7.34 -17.09 -18.31
N ALA A 126 -6.62 -18.20 -18.17
CA ALA A 126 -5.16 -18.19 -18.21
C ALA A 126 -4.62 -19.51 -18.74
N THR A 127 -3.56 -19.43 -19.54
CA THR A 127 -2.80 -20.55 -20.09
C THR A 127 -1.33 -20.37 -19.77
N ALA A 128 -0.57 -21.46 -19.73
CA ALA A 128 0.85 -21.42 -19.45
C ALA A 128 1.61 -22.41 -20.31
N VAL A 129 2.84 -22.04 -20.68
CA VAL A 129 3.82 -22.96 -21.24
C VAL A 129 4.75 -23.38 -20.10
N ILE A 130 4.93 -24.68 -19.92
CA ILE A 130 5.79 -25.26 -18.89
C ILE A 130 6.84 -26.21 -19.49
N SER A 131 7.93 -26.40 -18.76
CA SER A 131 8.99 -27.35 -19.12
C SER A 131 8.73 -28.79 -18.67
N GLY A 132 7.70 -29.03 -17.86
CA GLY A 132 7.40 -30.33 -17.27
C GLY A 132 6.07 -30.94 -17.72
N MET A 133 5.53 -31.82 -16.87
CA MET A 133 4.37 -32.67 -17.18
C MET A 133 3.17 -32.40 -16.26
N ALA A 134 3.08 -31.23 -15.61
CA ALA A 134 1.89 -30.89 -14.85
C ALA A 134 0.66 -30.82 -15.76
N ASP A 135 -0.53 -31.10 -15.21
CA ASP A 135 -1.79 -31.07 -15.98
C ASP A 135 -2.45 -29.68 -15.97
N PHE A 136 -2.28 -28.92 -14.89
CA PHE A 136 -2.88 -27.60 -14.69
C PHE A 136 -2.06 -26.77 -13.71
N PHE A 137 -2.33 -25.47 -13.67
CA PHE A 137 -1.84 -24.56 -12.63
C PHE A 137 -3.00 -23.86 -11.94
N VAL A 138 -2.74 -23.15 -10.84
CA VAL A 138 -3.79 -22.53 -10.02
C VAL A 138 -3.53 -21.05 -9.79
N LEU A 139 -4.60 -20.28 -9.60
CA LEU A 139 -4.52 -19.01 -8.92
C LEU A 139 -4.29 -19.30 -7.42
N SER A 140 -3.21 -18.76 -6.85
CA SER A 140 -2.78 -19.08 -5.48
C SER A 140 -3.07 -17.97 -4.49
N SER A 141 -2.97 -16.71 -4.94
CA SER A 141 -3.37 -15.54 -4.16
C SER A 141 -3.52 -14.32 -5.07
N THR A 142 -4.16 -13.28 -4.55
CA THR A 142 -4.22 -11.96 -5.14
C THR A 142 -3.75 -10.90 -4.14
N CYS A 143 -3.47 -9.70 -4.61
CA CYS A 143 -3.33 -8.52 -3.78
C CYS A 143 -4.15 -7.41 -4.44
N ALA A 144 -5.36 -7.20 -3.92
CA ALA A 144 -6.25 -6.18 -4.45
C ALA A 144 -5.71 -4.77 -4.17
N ALA A 145 -6.01 -3.85 -5.08
CA ALA A 145 -5.63 -2.46 -4.99
C ALA A 145 -6.12 -1.81 -3.69
N LEU A 146 -5.37 -0.81 -3.22
CA LEU A 146 -5.86 0.06 -2.15
C LEU A 146 -7.08 0.82 -2.66
N GLN A 147 -8.27 0.46 -2.17
CA GLN A 147 -9.48 1.21 -2.46
C GLN A 147 -9.37 2.59 -1.78
N PRO A 148 -9.60 3.70 -2.50
CA PRO A 148 -9.61 5.01 -1.88
C PRO A 148 -10.71 5.03 -0.81
N THR A 149 -10.34 5.34 0.42
CA THR A 149 -11.33 5.62 1.47
C THR A 149 -12.19 6.78 0.98
N PRO A 150 -13.52 6.65 0.89
CA PRO A 150 -14.37 7.76 0.47
C PRO A 150 -14.07 8.94 1.40
N THR A 151 -13.63 10.06 0.83
CA THR A 151 -13.42 11.27 1.62
C THR A 151 -14.79 11.67 2.17
N PRO A 152 -14.96 11.88 3.49
CA PRO A 152 -16.24 12.29 4.04
C PRO A 152 -16.65 13.58 3.33
N THR A 153 -17.74 13.51 2.58
CA THR A 153 -18.31 14.69 1.92
C THR A 153 -18.71 15.63 3.05
N ALA A 154 -18.17 16.85 3.08
CA ALA A 154 -18.57 17.83 4.06
C ALA A 154 -20.09 18.01 3.96
N THR A 155 -20.81 17.60 5.01
CA THR A 155 -22.25 17.79 5.09
C THR A 155 -22.51 19.29 4.92
N PRO A 156 -23.41 19.72 4.02
CA PRO A 156 -23.69 21.14 3.85
C PRO A 156 -24.11 21.73 5.21
N THR A 157 -23.30 22.66 5.72
CA THR A 157 -23.63 23.42 6.92
C THR A 157 -24.92 24.18 6.64
N GLN A 158 -25.99 23.85 7.37
CA GLN A 158 -27.24 24.61 7.23
C GLN A 158 -26.94 26.09 7.53
N PRO A 159 -27.47 27.03 6.72
CA PRO A 159 -27.30 28.45 7.00
C PRO A 159 -27.88 28.76 8.39
N PRO A 160 -27.28 29.69 9.15
CA PRO A 160 -27.78 30.06 10.46
C PRO A 160 -29.24 30.54 10.35
N THR A 161 -30.11 29.97 11.17
CA THR A 161 -31.49 30.42 11.31
C THR A 161 -31.49 31.91 11.70
N PRO A 162 -32.26 32.78 11.04
CA PRO A 162 -32.30 34.19 11.41
C PRO A 162 -32.77 34.35 12.84
N THR A 163 -31.94 34.97 13.68
CA THR A 163 -32.30 35.33 15.06
C THR A 163 -33.45 36.34 15.02
N PRO A 164 -34.55 36.12 15.78
CA PRO A 164 -35.63 37.10 15.84
C PRO A 164 -35.09 38.45 16.32
N THR A 165 -35.39 39.50 15.57
CA THR A 165 -35.04 40.88 15.93
C THR A 165 -35.80 41.25 17.22
N PRO A 166 -35.15 41.81 18.25
CA PRO A 166 -35.85 42.19 19.47
C PRO A 166 -36.90 43.25 19.15
N THR A 167 -38.16 42.94 19.45
CA THR A 167 -39.27 43.88 19.39
C THR A 167 -38.98 45.03 20.34
N ALA A 168 -39.02 46.28 19.84
CA ALA A 168 -38.82 47.46 20.67
C ALA A 168 -39.84 47.46 21.82
N THR A 169 -39.36 47.34 23.05
CA THR A 169 -40.19 47.50 24.25
C THR A 169 -40.70 48.94 24.30
N PRO A 170 -42.01 49.18 24.47
CA PRO A 170 -42.54 50.54 24.56
C PRO A 170 -41.91 51.27 25.74
N THR A 171 -41.23 52.38 25.46
CA THR A 171 -40.69 53.29 26.47
C THR A 171 -41.86 53.88 27.26
N GLN A 172 -41.92 53.59 28.56
CA GLN A 172 -42.91 54.22 29.44
C GLN A 172 -42.65 55.73 29.50
N PRO A 173 -43.72 56.56 29.52
CA PRO A 173 -43.59 58.01 29.65
C PRO A 173 -42.95 58.38 31.00
N PRO A 174 -42.19 59.49 31.07
CA PRO A 174 -41.52 59.90 32.29
C PRO A 174 -42.54 60.19 33.40
N THR A 175 -42.30 59.58 34.56
CA THR A 175 -43.01 59.84 35.81
C THR A 175 -42.76 61.29 36.24
N PRO A 176 -43.79 62.06 36.66
CA PRO A 176 -43.60 63.45 37.08
C PRO A 176 -42.70 63.55 38.31
N THR A 177 -41.76 64.48 38.26
CA THR A 177 -40.78 64.79 39.30
C THR A 177 -41.49 65.30 40.57
N PRO A 178 -41.17 64.79 41.78
CA PRO A 178 -41.76 65.31 43.00
C PRO A 178 -41.31 66.74 43.26
N THR A 179 -42.27 67.60 43.56
CA THR A 179 -42.06 69.00 43.95
C THR A 179 -41.40 69.04 45.33
N ALA A 180 -40.29 69.78 45.47
CA ALA A 180 -39.59 69.94 46.73
C ALA A 180 -40.45 70.72 47.74
N THR A 181 -40.74 70.10 48.88
CA THR A 181 -41.38 70.74 50.05
C THR A 181 -40.31 71.54 50.82
N PRO A 182 -40.59 72.79 51.26
CA PRO A 182 -39.61 73.58 51.99
C PRO A 182 -39.39 73.05 53.43
N THR A 183 -38.13 72.79 53.77
CA THR A 183 -37.67 72.33 55.09
C THR A 183 -37.51 73.52 56.06
N GLN A 184 -38.10 73.40 57.25
CA GLN A 184 -37.99 74.37 58.36
C GLN A 184 -36.64 74.31 59.10
N PRO A 185 -36.24 75.39 59.80
CA PRO A 185 -34.91 75.57 60.39
C PRO A 185 -34.65 74.75 61.68
N PRO A 186 -33.38 74.58 62.09
CA PRO A 186 -32.96 73.58 63.07
C PRO A 186 -33.20 74.00 64.52
N THR A 187 -33.28 73.02 65.43
CA THR A 187 -33.41 73.21 66.88
C THR A 187 -32.39 72.32 67.61
N PRO A 188 -31.76 72.77 68.71
CA PRO A 188 -30.41 72.35 69.09
C PRO A 188 -30.29 71.11 69.98
N THR A 189 -29.03 70.66 70.03
CA THR A 189 -28.36 69.58 70.77
C THR A 189 -28.69 69.51 72.28
N PRO A 190 -28.58 68.31 72.87
CA PRO A 190 -27.78 68.20 74.10
C PRO A 190 -26.76 67.05 74.13
N THR A 191 -25.78 67.27 75.00
CA THR A 191 -24.50 66.60 75.27
C THR A 191 -24.61 65.45 76.30
N ALA A 192 -23.54 64.61 76.34
CA ALA A 192 -23.04 63.75 77.44
C ALA A 192 -23.26 62.23 77.23
N THR A 193 -22.39 61.27 77.59
CA THR A 193 -21.00 61.18 78.10
C THR A 193 -20.55 59.71 78.04
N SER A 194 -19.26 59.49 77.71
CA SER A 194 -18.28 58.47 78.16
C SER A 194 -18.66 57.03 78.61
N SER A 195 -17.96 56.02 78.07
CA SER A 195 -17.33 54.91 78.82
C SER A 195 -16.28 54.16 77.96
N VAL A 196 -15.30 53.51 78.59
CA VAL A 196 -13.90 53.32 78.13
C VAL A 196 -13.50 51.82 77.95
N GLN A 197 -12.59 51.56 76.97
CA GLN A 197 -11.46 50.56 76.94
C GLN A 197 -11.71 49.02 76.90
N PRO A 198 -10.69 48.15 76.60
CA PRO A 198 -9.49 48.21 75.73
C PRO A 198 -9.29 47.00 74.75
N THR A 199 -8.34 47.19 73.81
CA THR A 199 -7.59 46.31 72.85
C THR A 199 -6.83 45.13 73.52
N PRO A 200 -6.42 43.97 72.90
CA PRO A 200 -5.51 43.91 71.73
C PRO A 200 -5.48 42.70 70.74
N THR A 201 -5.00 43.02 69.53
CA THR A 201 -3.95 42.40 68.69
C THR A 201 -3.73 40.88 68.68
N LYS A 202 -3.76 40.25 67.48
CA LYS A 202 -2.64 39.45 66.89
C LYS A 202 -2.67 39.38 65.35
N THR A 203 -1.60 39.90 64.76
CA THR A 203 -0.98 39.61 63.45
C THR A 203 -0.73 38.11 63.25
N HIS A 204 -0.70 37.57 62.02
CA HIS A 204 0.34 36.65 61.50
C HIS A 204 0.06 36.18 60.03
N LEU A 205 0.93 36.66 59.13
CA LEU A 205 1.52 36.15 57.87
C LEU A 205 0.70 35.61 56.66
N PRO A 206 1.22 35.89 55.42
CA PRO A 206 0.75 35.29 54.17
C PRO A 206 1.36 33.91 53.91
N VAL A 207 0.56 32.99 53.37
CA VAL A 207 1.02 31.68 52.89
C VAL A 207 1.29 31.74 51.39
N THR A 208 2.53 31.45 51.04
CA THR A 208 3.06 31.21 49.71
C THR A 208 2.63 29.83 49.19
N GLY A 209 2.16 29.77 47.95
CA GLY A 209 1.88 28.53 47.23
C GLY A 209 2.25 28.70 45.77
N VAL A 210 3.53 28.52 45.46
CA VAL A 210 4.03 28.36 44.09
C VAL A 210 4.07 26.87 43.77
N SER A 211 3.27 26.45 42.79
CA SER A 211 3.34 25.11 42.22
C SER A 211 4.13 25.15 40.92
N SER A 212 5.29 24.52 41.02
CA SER A 212 6.31 24.18 40.05
C SER A 212 5.77 23.53 38.77
N SER A 213 6.40 23.84 37.63
CA SER A 213 6.86 22.85 36.64
C SER A 213 7.80 23.53 35.63
N SER A 214 9.09 23.56 36.01
CA SER A 214 10.24 23.79 35.14
C SER A 214 10.82 22.40 34.86
N THR A 215 11.15 22.00 33.63
CA THR A 215 12.48 22.27 33.05
C THR A 215 12.56 21.69 31.64
N LEU A 216 13.31 22.38 30.79
CA LEU A 216 13.76 21.95 29.47
C LEU A 216 15.16 21.29 29.56
N VAL A 217 15.49 20.56 28.47
CA VAL A 217 16.81 20.18 27.89
C VAL A 217 17.69 19.09 28.57
N PRO A 218 18.74 18.51 27.91
CA PRO A 218 19.01 18.03 26.52
C PRO A 218 19.61 16.58 26.45
N LEU A 219 19.97 16.14 25.23
CA LEU A 219 21.29 15.56 24.82
C LEU A 219 21.37 14.09 24.34
N VAL A 220 21.58 13.96 23.03
CA VAL A 220 22.49 13.06 22.28
C VAL A 220 23.26 11.97 23.05
N THR A 221 23.10 10.70 22.64
CA THR A 221 24.19 9.69 22.61
C THR A 221 23.95 8.56 21.57
N LEU A 222 24.88 8.50 20.60
CA LEU A 222 25.57 7.33 20.01
C LEU A 222 24.86 5.97 19.91
N GLY A 223 24.51 5.58 18.68
CA GLY A 223 24.25 4.18 18.29
C GLY A 223 25.40 3.61 17.46
N VAL A 224 26.38 2.97 18.11
CA VAL A 224 27.35 2.06 17.49
C VAL A 224 26.98 0.64 17.92
N GLY A 225 26.74 -0.25 16.96
CA GLY A 225 26.37 -1.64 17.23
C GLY A 225 26.31 -2.50 15.96
N ALA A 226 27.40 -2.52 15.19
CA ALA A 226 27.59 -3.49 14.11
C ALA A 226 28.51 -4.61 14.62
N ILE A 227 27.94 -5.80 14.86
CA ILE A 227 28.69 -7.01 15.22
C ILE A 227 28.14 -8.21 14.45
N LEU A 228 29.03 -8.70 13.57
CA LEU A 228 29.28 -10.09 13.16
C LEU A 228 28.22 -10.86 12.37
N MET A 229 28.50 -11.07 11.07
CA MET A 229 28.65 -12.40 10.46
C MET A 229 29.07 -12.25 9.00
N GLY A 230 30.31 -12.63 8.67
CA GLY A 230 30.71 -12.75 7.26
C GLY A 230 32.19 -12.56 7.02
N ALA A 231 32.94 -13.66 7.06
CA ALA A 231 34.02 -13.99 6.11
C ALA A 231 34.93 -15.08 6.70
N THR A 232 34.41 -16.30 6.76
CA THR A 232 35.20 -17.54 6.70
C THR A 232 35.84 -17.67 5.31
N LEU A 233 36.72 -16.73 4.94
CA LEU A 233 37.54 -16.74 3.72
C LEU A 233 38.99 -17.11 4.04
N LEU A 234 39.20 -18.20 4.78
CA LEU A 234 40.55 -18.75 4.99
C LEU A 234 40.59 -20.29 5.10
N GLY A 235 39.62 -20.98 4.49
CA GLY A 235 39.47 -22.44 4.62
C GLY A 235 39.84 -23.31 3.41
N LEU A 236 39.88 -22.78 2.17
CA LEU A 236 39.96 -23.65 0.99
C LEU A 236 41.05 -23.32 -0.04
N ARG A 237 41.97 -22.39 0.23
CA ARG A 237 43.18 -22.23 -0.62
C ARG A 237 44.31 -23.22 -0.29
N ARG A 238 44.00 -24.32 0.40
CA ARG A 238 44.94 -25.41 0.69
C ARG A 238 44.29 -26.77 0.50
N ARG A 239 43.71 -27.02 -0.67
CA ARG A 239 43.59 -28.37 -1.24
C ARG A 239 43.21 -28.26 -2.72
N ARG A 240 44.19 -28.58 -3.57
CA ARG A 240 44.18 -28.80 -5.04
C ARG A 240 44.69 -27.60 -5.86
N GLY A 241 45.84 -27.81 -6.50
CA GLY A 241 46.43 -26.93 -7.52
C GLY A 241 47.71 -26.29 -7.04
#